data_AF-A0A2T2V343-F1
#
_entry.id   AF-A0A2T2V343-F1
#
_cell.length_a   1.000
_cell.length_b   1.000
_cell.length_c   1.000
_cell.angle_alpha   90.00
_cell.angle_beta   90.00
_cell.angle_gamma   90.00
#
_symmetry.space_group_name_H-M   'P 1'
#
loop_
_entity.id
_entity.type
_entity.pdbx_description
1 polymer ?
#
loop_
_entity_poly.entity_id
_entity_poly.type
_entity_poly.pdbx_seq_one_letter_code
_entity_poly.pdbx_strand_id
1 'polypeptide(L)'
;MGAEWERGRALGKRKCCEATHAMNSPRPLSAFPALLPALALFIGACGSPFAEAPPVADSTLVSALAELHLAEARLRSGAPEAPDTMRVALPPGVRDSILARHDMRYRSFRAALDYYVRHPEQYTKLYARVVDTLRAGQEARSSGGSDDARVAPEAFRNPRGGD
;
A
#
# COMPACT_ATOMS: atom_id res chain seq x y z
N MET A 1 -13.02 25.95 -26.47
CA MET A 1 -12.20 24.95 -27.20
C MET A 1 -12.03 23.77 -26.25
N GLY A 2 -12.85 22.73 -26.21
CA GLY A 2 -13.72 22.14 -27.23
C GLY A 2 -13.04 20.91 -27.85
N ALA A 3 -13.14 19.76 -27.18
CA ALA A 3 -12.91 18.42 -27.74
C ALA A 3 -13.50 17.40 -26.73
N GLU A 4 -14.76 17.00 -26.85
CA GLU A 4 -15.27 16.00 -27.81
C GLU A 4 -14.71 14.60 -27.55
N TRP A 5 -15.20 13.94 -26.49
CA TRP A 5 -15.02 12.50 -26.23
C TRP A 5 -16.38 11.85 -25.85
N GLU A 6 -17.41 12.09 -26.66
CA GLU A 6 -18.58 11.23 -26.76
C GLU A 6 -18.57 10.55 -28.13
N ARG A 7 -18.37 9.22 -28.17
CA ARG A 7 -18.93 8.34 -29.21
C ARG A 7 -18.63 6.88 -28.87
N GLY A 8 -19.68 6.12 -28.58
CA GLY A 8 -19.55 4.67 -28.37
C GLY A 8 -20.80 3.93 -27.91
N ARG A 9 -22.02 4.44 -28.17
CA ARG A 9 -23.26 3.65 -28.05
C ARG A 9 -23.62 3.07 -29.41
N ALA A 10 -23.38 1.78 -29.60
CA ALA A 10 -24.00 0.95 -30.65
C ALA A 10 -24.70 -0.22 -29.92
N LEU A 11 -26.00 -0.15 -29.64
CA LEU A 11 -27.11 -0.60 -30.52
C LEU A 11 -26.91 -2.01 -31.09
N GLY A 12 -26.93 -3.01 -30.19
CA GLY A 12 -27.19 -4.41 -30.53
C GLY A 12 -28.70 -4.63 -30.71
N LYS A 13 -29.09 -4.92 -31.94
CA LYS A 13 -30.47 -4.93 -32.45
C LYS A 13 -31.27 -6.14 -31.91
N ARG A 14 -32.47 -5.83 -31.43
CA ARG A 14 -33.57 -6.77 -31.24
C ARG A 14 -33.97 -7.35 -32.61
N LYS A 15 -33.96 -8.68 -32.76
CA LYS A 15 -34.69 -9.36 -33.83
C LYS A 15 -35.93 -9.99 -33.23
N CYS A 16 -37.07 -9.39 -33.56
CA CYS A 16 -38.37 -10.01 -33.54
C CYS A 16 -38.37 -11.15 -34.56
N CYS A 17 -38.80 -12.34 -34.15
CA CYS A 17 -39.54 -13.26 -35.01
C CYS A 17 -40.77 -13.67 -34.23
N GLU A 18 -41.82 -12.91 -34.51
CA GLU A 18 -43.22 -13.20 -34.29
C GLU A 18 -43.59 -14.41 -35.19
N ALA A 19 -44.09 -15.48 -34.57
CA ALA A 19 -44.79 -16.56 -35.26
C ALA A 19 -45.96 -16.95 -34.38
N THR A 20 -47.15 -16.64 -34.89
CA THR A 20 -48.45 -16.68 -34.23
C THR A 20 -49.16 -18.00 -34.55
N HIS A 21 -50.10 -18.40 -33.66
CA HIS A 21 -51.15 -19.43 -33.80
C HIS A 21 -50.71 -20.90 -33.53
N ALA A 22 -51.41 -21.74 -32.74
CA ALA A 22 -52.76 -21.67 -32.16
C ALA A 22 -52.97 -22.70 -31.01
N MET A 23 -54.07 -22.48 -30.26
CA MET A 23 -54.91 -23.46 -29.52
C MET A 23 -54.32 -24.15 -28.27
N ASN A 24 -54.76 -23.74 -27.08
CA ASN A 24 -55.99 -24.17 -26.37
C ASN A 24 -55.82 -25.47 -25.57
N SER A 25 -55.63 -25.34 -24.24
CA SER A 25 -56.44 -26.03 -23.21
C SER A 25 -55.93 -25.65 -21.80
N PRO A 26 -56.81 -25.47 -20.79
CA PRO A 26 -56.37 -25.24 -19.41
C PRO A 26 -56.77 -26.39 -18.49
N ARG A 27 -55.81 -27.12 -17.89
CA ARG A 27 -55.94 -27.93 -16.65
C ARG A 27 -54.54 -28.26 -16.10
N PRO A 28 -54.39 -28.73 -14.85
CA PRO A 28 -54.70 -28.06 -13.59
C PRO A 28 -53.45 -27.95 -12.68
N LEU A 29 -53.59 -27.18 -11.61
CA LEU A 29 -52.62 -26.98 -10.52
C LEU A 29 -52.00 -28.31 -10.04
N SER A 30 -50.67 -28.40 -10.15
CA SER A 30 -49.84 -29.45 -9.54
C SER A 30 -48.55 -28.79 -9.05
N ALA A 31 -48.53 -28.53 -7.74
CA ALA A 31 -47.38 -28.07 -6.98
C ALA A 31 -46.22 -29.07 -7.08
N PHE A 32 -45.02 -28.61 -7.43
CA PHE A 32 -43.78 -29.25 -6.98
C PHE A 32 -42.70 -28.18 -6.70
N PRO A 33 -42.17 -28.14 -5.47
CA PRO A 33 -41.30 -27.07 -4.98
C PRO A 33 -39.87 -27.31 -5.45
N ALA A 34 -39.54 -26.85 -6.66
CA ALA A 34 -38.19 -26.95 -7.21
C ALA A 34 -37.57 -25.57 -7.53
N LEU A 35 -38.11 -24.49 -6.95
CA LEU A 35 -37.60 -23.12 -7.15
C LEU A 35 -36.58 -22.68 -6.08
N LEU A 36 -36.17 -23.56 -5.16
CA LEU A 36 -35.21 -23.25 -4.10
C LEU A 36 -33.73 -23.53 -4.41
N PRO A 37 -33.32 -24.48 -5.29
CA PRO A 37 -31.89 -24.67 -5.58
C PRO A 37 -31.35 -23.68 -6.62
N ALA A 38 -32.22 -23.03 -7.41
CA ALA A 38 -31.78 -22.05 -8.42
C ALA A 38 -31.30 -20.72 -7.81
N LEU A 39 -31.79 -20.35 -6.62
CA LEU A 39 -31.38 -19.13 -5.92
C LEU A 39 -30.02 -19.29 -5.21
N ALA A 40 -29.66 -20.52 -4.80
CA ALA A 40 -28.41 -20.80 -4.09
C ALA A 40 -27.16 -20.67 -4.99
N LEU A 41 -27.31 -20.82 -6.31
CA LEU A 41 -26.20 -20.71 -7.27
C LEU A 41 -25.80 -19.26 -7.60
N PHE A 42 -26.61 -18.26 -7.23
CA PHE A 42 -26.30 -16.85 -7.52
C PHE A 42 -25.40 -16.16 -6.47
N ILE A 43 -25.24 -16.74 -5.28
CA ILE A 43 -24.47 -16.10 -4.19
C ILE A 43 -22.95 -16.40 -4.31
N GLY A 44 -22.54 -17.37 -5.13
CA GLY A 44 -21.14 -17.78 -5.28
C GLY A 44 -20.31 -17.03 -6.33
N ALA A 45 -20.91 -16.14 -7.13
CA ALA A 45 -20.25 -15.58 -8.32
C ALA A 45 -19.71 -14.14 -8.16
N CYS A 46 -19.67 -13.58 -6.95
CA CYS A 46 -19.08 -12.27 -6.68
C CYS A 46 -17.61 -12.37 -6.26
N GLY A 47 -16.82 -13.15 -7.00
CA GLY A 47 -15.37 -13.21 -6.88
C GLY A 47 -14.77 -12.81 -8.21
N SER A 48 -14.47 -11.53 -8.40
CA SER A 48 -13.64 -11.08 -9.52
C SER A 48 -12.34 -11.90 -9.50
N PRO A 49 -11.98 -12.64 -10.57
CA PRO A 49 -10.70 -13.34 -10.66
C PRO A 49 -9.51 -12.38 -10.81
N PHE A 50 -9.78 -11.08 -10.89
CA PHE A 50 -8.75 -10.06 -10.86
C PHE A 50 -8.41 -9.74 -9.40
N ALA A 51 -7.29 -10.27 -8.94
CA ALA A 51 -6.67 -9.81 -7.70
C ALA A 51 -6.48 -8.29 -7.83
N GLU A 52 -7.07 -7.53 -6.91
CA GLU A 52 -6.87 -6.09 -6.82
C GLU A 52 -5.35 -5.86 -6.70
N ALA A 53 -4.75 -5.12 -7.64
CA ALA A 53 -3.32 -4.81 -7.61
C ALA A 53 -3.09 -3.61 -6.68
N PRO A 54 -1.97 -3.55 -5.95
CA PRO A 54 -1.66 -2.38 -5.14
C PRO A 54 -1.52 -1.14 -6.03
N PRO A 55 -2.00 0.02 -5.59
CA PRO A 55 -1.99 1.26 -6.39
C PRO A 55 -0.58 1.87 -6.55
N VAL A 56 0.43 1.29 -5.91
CA VAL A 56 1.83 1.72 -5.95
C VAL A 56 2.71 0.45 -5.95
N ALA A 57 3.85 0.49 -6.65
CA ALA A 57 4.83 -0.59 -6.62
C ALA A 57 5.41 -0.81 -5.20
N ASP A 58 5.58 -2.08 -4.83
CA ASP A 58 6.04 -2.47 -3.49
C ASP A 58 7.38 -1.84 -3.10
N SER A 59 8.35 -1.80 -4.02
CA SER A 59 9.69 -1.23 -3.75
C SER A 59 9.61 0.26 -3.42
N THR A 60 8.78 1.00 -4.16
CA THR A 60 8.56 2.44 -3.92
C THR A 60 7.90 2.67 -2.56
N LEU A 61 6.90 1.87 -2.21
CA LEU A 61 6.23 1.97 -0.92
C LEU A 61 7.16 1.60 0.24
N VAL A 62 7.99 0.57 0.09
CA VAL A 62 8.99 0.15 1.10
C VAL A 62 9.98 1.27 1.37
N SER A 63 10.57 1.86 0.32
CA SER A 63 11.53 2.96 0.47
C SER A 63 10.90 4.20 1.10
N ALA A 64 9.68 4.56 0.68
CA ALA A 64 8.96 5.69 1.25
C ALA A 64 8.63 5.48 2.74
N LEU A 65 8.18 4.28 3.12
CA LEU A 65 7.89 3.93 4.52
C LEU A 65 9.15 3.94 5.39
N ALA A 66 10.25 3.37 4.89
CA ALA A 66 11.53 3.38 5.60
C ALA A 66 12.01 4.81 5.86
N GLU A 67 11.92 5.69 4.84
CA GLU A 67 12.34 7.08 5.00
C GLU A 67 11.43 7.88 5.94
N LEU A 68 10.12 7.64 5.91
CA LEU A 68 9.18 8.23 6.86
C LEU A 68 9.50 7.81 8.31
N HIS A 69 9.78 6.53 8.55
CA HIS A 69 10.16 6.05 9.88
C HIS A 69 11.49 6.65 10.37
N LEU A 70 12.48 6.80 9.48
CA LEU A 70 13.73 7.47 9.81
C LEU A 70 13.53 8.96 10.13
N ALA A 71 12.66 9.65 9.38
CA ALA A 71 12.35 11.05 9.63
C ALA A 71 11.64 11.23 10.99
N GLU A 72 10.70 10.35 11.32
CA GLU A 72 10.02 10.33 12.62
C GLU A 72 11.00 10.05 13.76
N ALA A 73 11.90 9.08 13.60
CA ALA A 73 12.93 8.76 14.59
C ALA A 73 13.86 9.97 14.85
N ARG A 74 14.32 10.65 13.80
CA ARG A 74 15.16 11.86 13.92
C ARG A 74 14.42 12.98 14.65
N LEU A 75 13.15 13.18 14.33
CA LEU A 75 12.32 14.19 14.98
C LEU A 75 12.16 13.89 16.47
N ARG A 76 11.94 12.62 16.83
CA ARG A 76 11.84 12.20 18.24
C ARG A 76 13.16 12.35 18.99
N SER A 77 14.30 12.05 18.37
CA SER A 77 15.62 12.21 18.98
C SER A 77 16.07 13.67 19.15
N GLY A 78 15.55 14.60 18.33
CA GLY A 78 15.88 16.02 18.40
C GLY A 78 14.91 16.88 19.22
N ALA A 79 13.79 16.31 19.68
CA ALA A 79 12.80 17.03 20.48
C ALA A 79 13.25 17.08 21.96
N PRO A 80 13.28 18.27 22.60
CA PRO A 80 13.54 18.37 24.03
C PRO A 80 12.42 17.66 24.80
N GLU A 81 12.79 16.66 25.61
CA GLU A 81 11.96 15.82 26.49
C GLU A 81 10.44 16.00 26.32
N ALA A 82 9.93 15.61 25.15
CA ALA A 82 8.50 15.37 25.03
C ALA A 82 8.19 14.19 25.96
N PRO A 83 7.15 14.27 26.82
CA PRO A 83 6.81 13.15 27.68
C PRO A 83 6.67 11.88 26.83
N ASP A 84 7.21 10.76 27.30
CA ASP A 84 7.31 9.48 26.54
C ASP A 84 5.97 9.01 25.94
N THR A 85 4.86 9.55 26.42
CA THR A 85 3.49 9.28 25.97
C THR A 85 3.05 10.11 24.76
N MET A 86 3.77 11.17 24.39
CA MET A 86 3.38 12.08 23.32
C MET A 86 3.92 11.60 21.97
N ARG A 87 3.03 11.05 21.13
CA ARG A 87 3.36 10.69 19.75
C ARG A 87 3.71 11.95 18.97
N VAL A 88 4.99 12.12 18.63
CA VAL A 88 5.44 13.19 17.76
C VAL A 88 5.19 12.80 16.31
N ALA A 89 4.04 13.24 15.78
CA ALA A 89 3.71 13.02 14.37
C ALA A 89 4.60 13.88 13.47
N LEU A 90 4.99 13.32 12.31
CA LEU A 90 5.78 14.04 11.32
C LEU A 90 4.97 15.22 10.73
N PRO A 91 5.51 16.45 10.69
CA PRO A 91 4.82 17.58 10.09
C PRO A 91 4.40 17.29 8.64
N PRO A 92 3.19 17.72 8.19
CA PRO A 92 2.70 17.43 6.85
C PRO A 92 3.66 17.82 5.73
N GLY A 93 4.31 18.99 5.82
CA GLY A 93 5.28 19.43 4.82
C GLY A 93 6.50 18.52 4.71
N VAL A 94 7.00 17.99 5.83
CA VAL A 94 8.13 17.04 5.83
C VAL A 94 7.69 15.71 5.24
N ARG A 95 6.55 15.18 5.68
CA ARG A 95 5.96 13.95 5.13
C ARG A 95 5.75 14.06 3.62
N ASP A 96 5.12 15.13 3.17
CA ASP A 96 4.76 15.31 1.76
C ASP A 96 6.02 15.52 0.90
N SER A 97 7.07 16.16 1.44
CA SER A 97 8.38 16.26 0.76
C SER A 97 9.07 14.90 0.61
N ILE A 98 8.95 14.00 1.59
CA ILE A 98 9.47 12.64 1.51
C ILE A 98 8.72 11.86 0.44
N LEU A 99 7.38 11.88 0.49
CA LEU A 99 6.55 11.18 -0.50
C LEU A 99 6.83 11.68 -1.92
N ALA A 100 7.02 12.99 -2.11
CA ALA A 100 7.34 13.58 -3.40
C ALA A 100 8.68 13.08 -3.99
N ARG A 101 9.69 12.76 -3.16
CA ARG A 101 10.95 12.16 -3.63
C ARG A 101 10.78 10.76 -4.21
N HIS A 102 9.69 10.08 -3.85
CA HIS A 102 9.31 8.76 -4.36
C HIS A 102 8.19 8.85 -5.41
N ASP A 103 8.02 10.03 -6.04
CA ASP A 103 6.95 10.32 -7.01
C ASP A 103 5.54 10.01 -6.50
N MET A 104 5.35 10.12 -5.18
CA MET A 104 4.12 9.71 -4.51
C MET A 104 3.38 10.91 -3.92
N ARG A 105 2.07 10.96 -4.14
CA ARG A 105 1.18 11.91 -3.45
C ARG A 105 0.65 11.28 -2.18
N TYR A 106 0.29 12.11 -1.20
CA TYR A 106 -0.32 11.60 0.04
C TYR A 106 -1.56 10.72 -0.20
N ARG A 107 -2.39 11.07 -1.20
CA ARG A 107 -3.56 10.27 -1.56
C ARG A 107 -3.20 8.86 -2.07
N SER A 108 -2.18 8.73 -2.93
CA SER A 108 -1.77 7.43 -3.45
C SER A 108 -1.10 6.58 -2.36
N PHE A 109 -0.33 7.22 -1.49
CA PHE A 109 0.21 6.57 -0.28
C PHE A 109 -0.89 6.01 0.62
N ARG A 110 -1.91 6.82 0.94
CA ARG A 110 -3.06 6.40 1.74
C ARG A 110 -3.84 5.26 1.10
N ALA A 111 -4.10 5.33 -0.20
CA ALA A 111 -4.76 4.27 -0.93
C ALA A 111 -3.95 2.96 -0.91
N ALA A 112 -2.62 3.04 -0.99
CA ALA A 112 -1.75 1.87 -0.88
C ALA A 112 -1.83 1.25 0.52
N LEU A 113 -1.79 2.06 1.58
CA LEU A 113 -1.96 1.54 2.94
C LEU A 113 -3.33 0.91 3.16
N ASP A 114 -4.41 1.54 2.69
CA ASP A 114 -5.78 1.01 2.80
C ASP A 114 -5.94 -0.31 2.01
N TYR A 115 -5.20 -0.48 0.91
CA TYR A 115 -5.09 -1.77 0.22
C TYR A 115 -4.44 -2.82 1.13
N TYR A 116 -3.27 -2.52 1.71
CA TYR A 116 -2.54 -3.49 2.51
C TYR A 116 -3.24 -3.86 3.84
N VAL A 117 -4.02 -2.96 4.43
CA VAL A 117 -4.88 -3.27 5.60
C VAL A 117 -5.88 -4.39 5.29
N ARG A 118 -6.38 -4.47 4.05
CA ARG A 118 -7.30 -5.51 3.58
C ARG A 118 -6.58 -6.81 3.17
N HIS A 119 -5.25 -6.80 3.09
CA HIS A 119 -4.43 -7.92 2.62
C HIS A 119 -3.33 -8.26 3.64
N PRO A 120 -3.69 -8.83 4.81
CA PRO A 120 -2.77 -8.97 5.95
C PRO A 120 -1.50 -9.77 5.63
N GLU A 121 -1.61 -10.85 4.85
CA GLU A 121 -0.45 -11.64 4.44
C GLU A 121 0.55 -10.85 3.59
N GLN A 122 0.04 -10.00 2.69
CA GLN A 122 0.88 -9.14 1.86
C GLN A 122 1.48 -8.00 2.69
N TYR A 123 0.73 -7.47 3.65
CA TYR A 123 1.20 -6.44 4.57
C TYR A 123 2.38 -6.94 5.42
N THR A 124 2.31 -8.18 5.93
CA THR A 124 3.45 -8.78 6.66
C THR A 124 4.71 -8.82 5.80
N LYS A 125 4.61 -9.24 4.52
CA LYS A 125 5.74 -9.29 3.60
C LYS A 125 6.28 -7.89 3.25
N LEU A 126 5.40 -6.92 3.05
CA LEU A 126 5.78 -5.52 2.84
C LEU A 126 6.56 -5.01 4.05
N TYR A 127 6.02 -5.18 5.25
CA TYR A 127 6.61 -4.61 6.46
C TYR A 127 7.93 -5.30 6.84
N ALA A 128 8.07 -6.61 6.60
CA ALA A 128 9.35 -7.30 6.75
C ALA A 128 10.45 -6.64 5.90
N ARG A 129 10.15 -6.33 4.63
CA ARG A 129 11.09 -5.60 3.74
C ARG A 129 11.42 -4.19 4.24
N VAL A 130 10.47 -3.48 4.86
CA VAL A 130 10.73 -2.18 5.50
C VAL A 130 11.72 -2.34 6.64
N VAL A 131 11.51 -3.32 7.53
CA VAL A 131 12.41 -3.60 8.65
C VAL A 131 13.81 -3.97 8.16
N ASP A 132 13.92 -4.81 7.14
CA ASP A 132 15.20 -5.20 6.56
C ASP A 132 15.93 -3.99 5.95
N THR A 133 15.21 -3.12 5.26
CA THR A 133 15.77 -1.87 4.71
C THR A 133 16.31 -0.95 5.81
N LEU A 134 15.58 -0.83 6.92
CA LEU A 134 16.01 -0.03 8.08
C LEU A 134 17.25 -0.62 8.75
N ARG A 135 17.31 -1.94 8.93
CA ARG A 135 18.47 -2.64 9.50
C ARG A 135 19.71 -2.49 8.64
N ALA A 136 19.59 -2.74 7.33
CA ALA A 136 20.69 -2.56 6.39
C ALA A 136 21.24 -1.12 6.43
N GLY A 137 20.35 -0.13 6.53
CA GLY A 137 20.75 1.27 6.69
C GLY A 137 21.47 1.57 8.02
N GLN A 138 21.11 0.89 9.11
CA GLN A 138 21.78 1.03 10.41
C GLN A 138 23.17 0.39 10.38
N GLU A 139 23.28 -0.84 9.87
CA GLU A 139 24.55 -1.57 9.76
C GLU A 139 25.57 -0.82 8.91
N ALA A 140 25.14 -0.22 7.80
CA ALA A 140 25.99 0.63 6.96
C ALA A 140 26.54 1.86 7.72
N ARG A 141 25.78 2.40 8.67
CA ARG A 141 26.22 3.55 9.49
C ARG A 141 27.11 3.13 10.65
N SER A 142 26.88 1.94 11.21
CA SER A 142 27.69 1.41 12.32
C SER A 142 29.05 0.90 11.87
N SER A 143 29.14 0.29 10.68
CA SER A 143 30.39 -0.23 10.11
C SER A 143 31.35 0.89 9.68
N GLY A 144 30.84 2.01 9.16
CA GLY A 144 31.67 3.17 8.78
C GLY A 144 32.22 4.01 9.94
N GLY A 145 31.87 3.71 11.20
CA GLY A 145 32.31 4.47 12.38
C GLY A 145 33.50 3.87 13.14
N SER A 146 34.05 2.73 12.70
CA SER A 146 35.03 1.96 13.49
C SER A 146 36.49 2.06 13.03
N ASP A 147 36.79 2.69 11.89
CA ASP A 147 38.15 2.69 11.31
C ASP A 147 38.99 3.95 11.62
N ASP A 148 38.38 5.09 12.01
CA ASP A 148 39.12 6.34 12.26
C ASP A 148 39.41 6.65 13.74
N ALA A 149 38.90 5.87 14.69
CA ALA A 149 39.04 6.16 16.13
C ALA A 149 40.33 5.64 16.79
N ARG A 150 41.27 5.05 16.05
CA ARG A 150 42.50 4.44 16.63
C ARG A 150 43.84 4.96 16.12
N VAL A 151 43.87 5.89 15.17
CA VAL A 151 45.12 6.58 14.80
C VAL A 151 45.05 8.02 15.29
N ALA A 152 45.10 8.20 16.61
CA ALA A 152 45.55 9.49 17.12
C ALA A 152 46.97 9.71 16.57
N PRO A 153 47.27 10.83 15.90
CA PRO A 153 48.62 11.10 15.46
C PRO A 153 49.54 11.12 16.69
N GLU A 154 50.58 10.27 16.68
CA GLU A 154 51.62 10.15 17.73
C GLU A 154 52.27 11.49 18.12
N ALA A 155 52.02 12.56 17.34
CA ALA A 155 52.47 13.93 17.59
C ALA A 155 51.98 14.57 18.91
N PHE A 156 50.95 14.03 19.57
CA PHE A 156 50.44 14.56 20.84
C PHE A 156 50.90 13.80 22.10
N ARG A 157 51.74 12.78 21.95
CA ARG A 157 52.28 12.02 23.09
C ARG A 157 53.46 12.78 23.70
N ASN A 158 53.17 13.76 24.56
CA ASN A 158 54.19 14.54 25.27
C ASN A 158 54.93 13.66 26.31
N PRO A 159 56.26 13.51 26.24
CA PRO A 159 57.04 12.85 27.27
C PRO A 159 57.46 13.88 28.31
N ARG A 160 56.70 14.00 29.41
CA ARG A 160 57.19 14.66 30.63
C ARG A 160 56.83 13.84 31.86
N GLY A 161 57.83 13.16 32.40
CA GLY A 161 57.75 12.44 33.66
C GLY A 161 59.04 11.67 33.93
N GLY A 162 60.05 12.37 34.47
CA GLY A 162 61.38 11.91 34.83
C GLY A 162 62.30 13.13 34.70
N ASP A 163 62.93 13.68 35.74
CA ASP A 163 63.27 13.20 37.08
C ASP A 163 63.43 14.44 38.00
#